data_AF-A0A699YIN6-F1
#
_entry.id   AF-A0A699YIN6-F1
#
_cell.length_a   1.000
_cell.length_b   1.000
_cell.length_c   1.000
_cell.angle_alpha   90.00
_cell.angle_beta   90.00
_cell.angle_gamma   90.00
#
_symmetry.space_group_name_H-M   'P 1'
#
loop_
_entity.id
_entity.type
_entity.pdbx_description
1 polymer ?
#
loop_
_entity_poly.entity_id
_entity_poly.type
_entity_poly.pdbx_seq_one_letter_code
_entity_poly.pdbx_strand_id
1 'polypeptide(L)'
;MVQHAGSVLEDGLLAKSGLPVWLNPDRFLAADFEPDACVADLRRFMVEVINEDYSDYVSLSSRLVNVDGAVVRMRKPLCDLKDKLVVVQEAVQGELTALAAGLQRRKEVATARSMLELLQELAHVAGKVDKLLAEPVASNGAGQAAGGTAGQAAPGEADLDARARLLERVAGEVSRLTYQANRGKDLAFVKALEPKVAAARAELSAHLATALEAALLAGSHAAALHCLHAYAELGQAGPAEAAVRKLVVAPAVESVLHDHKAVHTIRMSATATAGREEGLGGLLSKMLARIEQAAGHVLAAALTPQSPLRAFDFLGNALLAEVDMQLAAQLPSTFSPGVPAAFHANFLAAQAFLDKLEQHCQGRTALERLRASPAYSSFAKRWNLSVYFSLLYQEIAGVSGSLKTPSAAAGQTGLHRLKALPQWCCLPVQQLWRR
;
A
#
# COMPACT_ATOMS: atom_id res chain seq x y z
N MET A 1 -83.59 18.94 2.53
CA MET A 1 -84.18 18.57 3.83
C MET A 1 -84.97 19.69 4.52
N VAL A 2 -85.28 20.80 3.82
CA VAL A 2 -86.10 21.90 4.35
C VAL A 2 -87.60 21.73 4.04
N GLN A 3 -87.99 20.62 3.38
CA GLN A 3 -89.38 20.26 3.09
C GLN A 3 -90.02 19.27 4.08
N HIS A 4 -89.35 18.92 5.18
CA HIS A 4 -89.88 17.98 6.19
C HIS A 4 -90.25 18.64 7.53
N ALA A 5 -89.99 19.94 7.70
CA ALA A 5 -90.40 20.66 8.91
C ALA A 5 -91.85 21.19 8.84
N GLY A 6 -92.42 21.32 7.63
CA GLY A 6 -93.80 21.77 7.43
C GLY A 6 -94.86 20.68 7.63
N SER A 7 -94.54 19.41 7.37
CA SER A 7 -95.52 18.31 7.49
C SER A 7 -95.62 17.72 8.90
N VAL A 8 -94.57 17.88 9.73
CA VAL A 8 -94.53 17.33 11.09
C VAL A 8 -95.35 18.18 12.08
N LEU A 9 -95.59 19.46 11.76
CA LEU A 9 -96.49 20.32 12.52
C LEU A 9 -97.97 20.04 12.23
N GLU A 10 -98.33 19.54 11.03
CA GLU A 10 -99.71 19.16 10.70
C GLU A 10 -100.07 17.76 11.23
N ASP A 11 -99.18 16.77 11.14
CA ASP A 11 -99.48 15.39 11.56
C ASP A 11 -99.37 15.16 13.08
N GLY A 12 -98.64 16.01 13.81
CA GLY A 12 -98.47 15.89 15.27
C GLY A 12 -99.62 16.46 16.11
N LEU A 13 -100.46 17.31 15.52
CA LEU A 13 -101.58 17.97 16.21
C LEU A 13 -102.90 17.16 16.16
N LEU A 14 -103.01 16.18 15.27
CA LEU A 14 -104.28 15.45 15.03
C LEU A 14 -104.42 14.11 15.79
N ALA A 15 -103.39 13.67 16.52
CA ALA A 15 -103.35 12.32 17.13
C ALA A 15 -103.30 12.28 18.67
N LYS A 16 -103.54 13.40 19.36
CA LYS A 16 -103.78 13.41 20.81
C LYS A 16 -105.22 13.80 21.08
N SER A 17 -105.97 12.90 21.70
CA SER A 17 -107.31 13.14 22.26
C SER A 17 -107.28 14.40 23.16
N GLY A 18 -107.68 15.54 22.59
CA GLY A 18 -107.63 16.85 23.24
C GLY A 18 -107.14 17.97 22.32
N LEU A 19 -107.75 18.13 21.13
CA LEU A 19 -107.56 19.33 20.33
C LEU A 19 -108.18 20.54 21.06
N PRO A 20 -107.47 21.69 21.17
CA PRO A 20 -108.00 22.87 21.84
C PRO A 20 -109.34 23.30 21.23
N VAL A 21 -110.28 23.73 22.08
CA VAL A 21 -111.68 23.98 21.67
C VAL A 21 -111.81 24.97 20.51
N TRP A 22 -110.86 25.91 20.38
CA TRP A 22 -110.81 26.92 19.32
C TRP A 22 -110.28 26.42 17.96
N LEU A 23 -109.67 25.24 17.88
CA LEU A 23 -109.07 24.74 16.62
C LEU A 23 -110.05 23.90 15.78
N ASN A 24 -111.23 23.55 16.32
CA ASN A 24 -112.27 22.75 15.65
C ASN A 24 -113.48 23.63 15.26
N PRO A 25 -113.65 23.99 13.96
CA PRO A 25 -114.69 24.90 13.49
C PRO A 25 -116.12 24.45 13.83
N ASP A 26 -116.36 23.13 13.82
CA ASP A 26 -117.70 22.56 14.04
C ASP A 26 -118.20 22.70 15.48
N ARG A 27 -117.28 22.88 16.46
CA ARG A 27 -117.64 23.08 17.88
C ARG A 27 -118.12 24.49 18.21
N PHE A 28 -117.85 25.47 17.36
CA PHE A 28 -118.35 26.85 17.52
C PHE A 28 -119.87 26.97 17.25
N LEU A 29 -120.50 25.92 16.70
CA LEU A 29 -121.93 25.86 16.40
C LEU A 29 -122.73 25.04 17.44
N ALA A 30 -122.07 24.52 18.48
CA ALA A 30 -122.72 23.73 19.53
C ALA A 30 -123.49 24.64 20.53
N ALA A 31 -124.67 24.20 20.98
CA ALA A 31 -125.57 25.02 21.82
C ALA A 31 -125.02 25.30 23.24
N ASP A 32 -124.00 24.56 23.66
CA ASP A 32 -123.26 24.67 24.93
C ASP A 32 -121.89 25.37 24.76
N PHE A 33 -121.66 26.06 23.64
CA PHE A 33 -120.40 26.75 23.35
C PHE A 33 -120.26 28.08 24.13
N GLU A 34 -119.26 28.15 25.01
CA GLU A 34 -118.88 29.38 25.71
C GLU A 34 -117.70 30.08 25.02
N PRO A 35 -117.90 31.27 24.40
CA PRO A 35 -116.85 31.98 23.67
C PRO A 35 -115.72 32.47 24.59
N ASP A 36 -116.04 32.86 25.84
CA ASP A 36 -115.06 33.39 26.78
C ASP A 36 -114.08 32.32 27.26
N ALA A 37 -114.54 31.08 27.46
CA ALA A 37 -113.68 29.94 27.80
C ALA A 37 -112.71 29.61 26.65
N CYS A 38 -113.19 29.69 25.42
CA CYS A 38 -112.41 29.41 24.22
C CYS A 38 -111.27 30.44 24.00
N VAL A 39 -111.56 31.74 24.21
CA VAL A 39 -110.56 32.81 24.13
C VAL A 39 -109.57 32.73 25.30
N ALA A 40 -110.03 32.35 26.49
CA ALA A 40 -109.16 32.13 27.65
C ALA A 40 -108.17 30.97 27.40
N ASP A 41 -108.63 29.85 26.82
CA ASP A 41 -107.77 28.73 26.45
C ASP A 41 -106.78 29.09 25.35
N LEU A 42 -107.17 29.87 24.34
CA LEU A 42 -106.24 30.36 23.31
C LEU A 42 -105.18 31.30 23.91
N ARG A 43 -105.59 32.24 24.76
CA ARG A 43 -104.65 33.14 25.45
C ARG A 43 -103.69 32.35 26.34
N ARG A 44 -104.20 31.36 27.07
CA ARG A 44 -103.39 30.46 27.88
C ARG A 44 -102.39 29.68 27.03
N PHE A 45 -102.84 29.11 25.92
CA PHE A 45 -101.96 28.35 25.01
C PHE A 45 -100.91 29.24 24.34
N MET A 46 -101.27 30.45 23.90
CA MET A 46 -100.29 31.42 23.38
C MET A 46 -99.25 31.79 24.43
N VAL A 47 -99.66 31.99 25.69
CA VAL A 47 -98.74 32.26 26.80
C VAL A 47 -97.86 31.05 27.12
N GLU A 48 -98.41 29.84 27.06
CA GLU A 48 -97.66 28.59 27.25
C GLU A 48 -96.61 28.40 26.14
N VAL A 49 -96.97 28.57 24.86
CA VAL A 49 -96.04 28.45 23.72
C VAL A 49 -94.97 29.55 23.72
N ILE A 50 -95.35 30.79 24.06
CA ILE A 50 -94.36 31.86 24.24
C ILE A 50 -93.43 31.50 25.39
N ASN A 51 -93.93 31.00 26.53
CA ASN A 51 -93.11 30.69 27.68
C ASN A 51 -92.27 29.40 27.53
N GLU A 52 -92.70 28.41 26.73
CA GLU A 52 -91.97 27.16 26.50
C GLU A 52 -90.59 27.42 25.89
N ASP A 53 -90.53 28.20 24.81
CA ASP A 53 -89.27 28.43 24.10
C ASP A 53 -88.53 29.70 24.56
N TYR A 54 -89.20 30.59 25.30
CA TYR A 54 -88.59 31.82 25.79
C TYR A 54 -87.54 31.57 26.87
N SER A 55 -87.74 30.57 27.75
CA SER A 55 -86.71 30.19 28.73
C SER A 55 -85.43 29.69 28.06
N ASP A 56 -85.57 28.96 26.96
CA ASP A 56 -84.45 28.39 26.24
C ASP A 56 -83.70 29.44 25.44
N TYR A 57 -84.41 30.33 24.74
CA TYR A 57 -83.81 31.46 24.04
C TYR A 57 -83.10 32.44 25.00
N VAL A 58 -83.72 32.76 26.14
CA VAL A 58 -83.10 33.59 27.18
C VAL A 58 -81.90 32.89 27.83
N SER A 59 -81.96 31.57 28.02
CA SER A 59 -80.82 30.81 28.56
C SER A 59 -79.67 30.66 27.56
N LEU A 60 -79.95 30.51 26.26
CA LEU A 60 -78.94 30.40 25.22
C LEU A 60 -78.27 31.74 24.96
N SER A 61 -79.04 32.84 24.92
CA SER A 61 -78.49 34.20 24.82
C SER A 61 -77.62 34.54 26.03
N SER A 62 -78.01 34.17 27.25
CA SER A 62 -77.15 34.39 28.43
C SER A 62 -75.89 33.53 28.43
N ARG A 63 -75.96 32.28 27.93
CA ARG A 63 -74.77 31.41 27.78
C ARG A 63 -73.82 31.92 26.70
N LEU A 64 -74.31 32.34 25.54
CA LEU A 64 -73.50 32.88 24.44
C LEU A 64 -72.76 34.17 24.83
N VAL A 65 -73.43 35.08 25.55
CA VAL A 65 -72.79 36.29 26.10
C VAL A 65 -71.63 35.94 27.06
N ASN A 66 -71.73 34.83 27.77
CA ASN A 66 -70.66 34.35 28.66
C ASN A 66 -69.53 33.62 27.93
N VAL A 67 -69.75 33.13 26.70
CA VAL A 67 -68.71 32.47 25.89
C VAL A 67 -67.64 33.49 25.48
N ASP A 68 -68.03 34.70 25.08
CA ASP A 68 -67.07 35.77 24.77
C ASP A 68 -66.16 36.08 25.97
N GLY A 69 -66.75 36.15 27.17
CA GLY A 69 -66.00 36.30 28.42
C GLY A 69 -65.08 35.10 28.71
N ALA A 70 -65.51 33.87 28.43
CA ALA A 70 -64.68 32.67 28.61
C ALA A 70 -63.51 32.60 27.61
N VAL A 71 -63.75 32.96 26.35
CA VAL A 71 -62.71 33.04 25.30
C VAL A 71 -61.67 34.11 25.65
N VAL A 72 -62.11 35.29 26.11
CA VAL A 72 -61.19 36.35 26.58
C VAL A 72 -60.39 35.89 27.81
N ARG A 73 -61.03 35.18 28.75
CA ARG A 73 -60.34 34.60 29.92
C ARG A 73 -59.31 33.52 29.54
N MET A 74 -59.56 32.71 28.52
CA MET A 74 -58.63 31.68 28.04
C MET A 74 -57.50 32.24 27.17
N ARG A 75 -57.72 33.37 26.49
CA ARG A 75 -56.72 34.01 25.63
C ARG A 75 -55.46 34.40 26.39
N LYS A 76 -55.60 34.96 27.59
CA LYS A 76 -54.47 35.44 28.39
C LYS A 76 -53.54 34.28 28.86
N PRO A 77 -54.04 33.21 29.50
CA PRO A 77 -53.23 32.03 29.83
C PRO A 77 -52.55 31.37 28.63
N LEU A 78 -53.20 31.33 27.45
CA LEU A 78 -52.60 30.78 26.23
C LEU A 78 -51.47 31.66 25.69
N CYS A 79 -51.64 32.99 25.72
CA CYS A 79 -50.56 33.93 25.43
C CYS A 79 -49.40 33.76 26.41
N ASP A 80 -49.69 33.70 27.72
CA ASP A 80 -48.67 33.52 28.75
C ASP A 80 -47.90 32.19 28.60
N LEU A 81 -48.58 31.11 28.22
CA LEU A 81 -47.95 29.81 27.95
C LEU A 81 -47.09 29.85 26.69
N LYS A 82 -47.57 30.49 25.62
CA LYS A 82 -46.82 30.69 24.39
C LYS A 82 -45.54 31.48 24.66
N ASP A 83 -45.64 32.56 25.43
CA ASP A 83 -44.49 33.41 25.77
C ASP A 83 -43.48 32.65 26.62
N LYS A 84 -43.93 31.83 27.59
CA LYS A 84 -43.05 30.91 28.33
C LYS A 84 -42.38 29.86 27.43
N LEU A 85 -43.11 29.29 26.47
CA LEU A 85 -42.56 28.33 25.51
C LEU A 85 -41.48 28.96 24.63
N VAL A 86 -41.69 30.21 24.18
CA VAL A 86 -40.68 30.96 23.43
C VAL A 86 -39.42 31.15 24.27
N VAL A 87 -39.55 31.56 25.54
CA VAL A 87 -38.39 31.71 26.44
C VAL A 87 -37.64 30.38 26.64
N VAL A 88 -38.35 29.26 26.81
CA VAL A 88 -37.73 27.94 26.93
C VAL A 88 -37.05 27.53 25.61
N GLN A 89 -37.68 27.79 24.46
CA GLN A 89 -37.10 27.52 23.15
C GLN A 89 -35.82 28.32 22.93
N GLU A 90 -35.82 29.62 23.27
CA GLU A 90 -34.66 30.49 23.21
C GLU A 90 -33.55 29.99 24.15
N ALA A 91 -33.90 29.56 25.38
CA ALA A 91 -32.94 28.99 26.32
C ALA A 91 -32.31 27.69 25.79
N VAL A 92 -33.11 26.76 25.26
CA VAL A 92 -32.62 25.50 24.67
C VAL A 92 -31.76 25.77 23.44
N GLN A 93 -32.15 26.73 22.60
CA GLN A 93 -31.34 27.13 21.45
C GLN A 93 -30.00 27.75 21.90
N GLY A 94 -30.01 28.55 22.97
CA GLY A 94 -28.81 29.07 23.62
C GLY A 94 -27.88 27.95 24.08
N GLU A 95 -28.40 26.97 24.81
CA GLU A 95 -27.63 25.81 25.28
C GLU A 95 -27.08 24.96 24.13
N LEU A 96 -27.85 24.75 23.06
CA LEU A 96 -27.40 24.01 21.88
C LEU A 96 -26.24 24.72 21.18
N THR A 97 -26.32 26.04 21.00
CA THR A 97 -25.23 26.82 20.40
C THR A 97 -23.98 26.84 21.28
N ALA A 98 -24.14 26.93 22.61
CA ALA A 98 -23.03 26.82 23.56
C ALA A 98 -22.36 25.45 23.52
N LEU A 99 -23.15 24.37 23.44
CA LEU A 99 -22.64 23.00 23.30
C LEU A 99 -21.89 22.81 21.97
N ALA A 100 -22.45 23.29 20.85
CA ALA A 100 -21.81 23.22 19.55
C ALA A 100 -20.46 23.97 19.53
N ALA A 101 -20.41 25.18 20.11
CA ALA A 101 -19.17 25.92 20.28
C ALA A 101 -18.16 25.18 21.19
N GLY A 102 -18.65 24.56 22.27
CA GLY A 102 -17.84 23.74 23.16
C GLY A 102 -17.23 22.51 22.49
N LEU A 103 -18.01 21.79 21.68
CA LEU A 103 -17.54 20.64 20.90
C LEU A 103 -16.52 21.04 19.85
N GLN A 104 -16.74 22.18 19.17
CA GLN A 104 -15.80 22.72 18.19
C GLN A 104 -14.46 23.09 18.86
N ARG A 105 -14.49 23.77 20.02
CA ARG A 105 -13.28 24.06 20.81
C ARG A 105 -12.57 22.78 21.24
N ARG A 106 -13.29 21.75 21.69
CA ARG A 106 -12.70 20.45 22.05
C ARG A 106 -12.00 19.80 20.86
N LYS A 107 -12.59 19.88 19.66
CA LYS A 107 -11.98 19.37 18.43
C LYS A 107 -10.69 20.12 18.09
N GLU A 108 -10.70 21.45 18.16
CA GLU A 108 -9.51 22.28 17.91
C GLU A 108 -8.39 22.03 18.92
N VAL A 109 -8.73 21.87 20.21
CA VAL A 109 -7.74 21.52 21.24
C VAL A 109 -7.18 20.12 20.99
N ALA A 110 -8.02 19.15 20.59
CA ALA A 110 -7.58 17.80 20.28
C ALA A 110 -6.62 17.75 19.08
N THR A 111 -6.90 18.50 18.01
CA THR A 111 -5.99 18.57 16.85
C THR A 111 -4.68 19.27 17.21
N ALA A 112 -4.75 20.40 17.92
CA ALA A 112 -3.55 21.10 18.39
C ALA A 112 -2.68 20.22 19.29
N ARG A 113 -3.29 19.46 20.21
CA ARG A 113 -2.58 18.50 21.06
C ARG A 113 -1.89 17.41 20.24
N SER A 114 -2.59 16.78 19.31
CA SER A 114 -2.00 15.73 18.46
C SER A 114 -0.80 16.22 17.63
N MET A 115 -0.85 17.48 17.19
CA MET A 115 0.25 18.13 16.47
C MET A 115 1.45 18.37 17.39
N LEU A 116 1.23 18.87 18.61
CA LEU A 116 2.31 19.09 19.59
C LEU A 116 2.97 17.77 20.01
N GLU A 117 2.19 16.70 20.19
CA GLU A 117 2.72 15.36 20.48
C GLU A 117 3.62 14.87 19.34
N LEU A 118 3.22 15.04 18.08
CA LEU A 118 4.06 14.71 16.92
C LEU A 118 5.35 15.53 16.89
N LEU A 119 5.27 16.84 17.14
CA LEU A 119 6.45 17.72 17.16
C LEU A 119 7.42 17.35 18.28
N GLN A 120 6.91 17.00 19.46
CA GLN A 120 7.71 16.55 20.60
C GLN A 120 8.40 15.21 20.30
N GLU A 121 7.68 14.25 19.71
CA GLU A 121 8.25 12.98 19.29
C GLU A 121 9.36 13.18 18.24
N LEU A 122 9.13 14.04 17.24
CA LEU A 122 10.11 14.36 16.21
C LEU A 122 11.38 14.97 16.80
N ALA A 123 11.25 15.94 17.70
CA ALA A 123 12.39 16.56 18.36
C ALA A 123 13.15 15.56 19.24
N HIS A 124 12.44 14.67 19.94
CA HIS A 124 13.06 13.63 20.76
C HIS A 124 13.83 12.60 19.93
N VAL A 125 13.23 12.09 18.85
CA VAL A 125 13.90 11.12 17.96
C VAL A 125 15.06 11.78 17.23
N ALA A 126 14.92 13.03 16.75
CA ALA A 126 16.03 13.76 16.14
C ALA A 126 17.21 13.94 17.11
N GLY A 127 16.95 14.39 18.33
CA GLY A 127 17.99 14.53 19.35
C GLY A 127 18.60 13.18 19.79
N LYS A 128 17.85 12.08 19.70
CA LYS A 128 18.37 10.73 19.92
C LYS A 128 19.30 10.30 18.80
N VAL A 129 18.93 10.53 17.53
CA VAL A 129 19.78 10.25 16.37
C VAL A 129 21.09 11.02 16.46
N ASP A 130 21.05 12.32 16.78
CA ASP A 130 22.26 13.14 16.93
C ASP A 130 23.19 12.60 18.03
N LYS A 131 22.63 12.16 19.17
CA LYS A 131 23.43 11.56 20.26
C LYS A 131 24.07 10.24 19.85
N LEU A 132 23.30 9.36 19.20
CA LEU A 132 23.80 8.04 18.78
C LEU A 132 24.78 8.13 17.61
N LEU A 133 24.68 9.15 16.76
CA LEU A 133 25.68 9.46 15.73
C LEU A 133 26.95 10.08 16.30
N ALA A 134 26.89 10.74 17.47
CA ALA A 134 28.07 11.26 18.14
C ALA A 134 28.87 10.18 18.92
N GLU A 135 28.21 9.15 19.44
CA GLU A 135 28.86 8.01 20.14
C GLU A 135 29.96 7.28 19.34
N PRO A 136 29.82 6.96 18.03
CA PRO A 136 30.86 6.25 17.27
C PRO A 136 32.15 7.05 17.07
N VAL A 137 32.13 8.37 17.25
CA VAL A 137 33.34 9.21 17.23
C VAL A 137 34.09 9.12 18.58
N ALA A 138 33.36 8.98 19.69
CA ALA A 138 33.95 8.92 21.03
C ALA A 138 34.59 7.55 21.34
N SER A 139 34.00 6.43 20.90
CA SER A 139 34.57 5.10 21.13
C SER A 139 35.88 4.86 20.37
N ASN A 140 36.07 5.54 19.24
CA ASN A 140 37.33 5.50 18.48
C ASN A 140 38.39 6.50 19.00
N GLY A 141 37.99 7.52 19.78
CA GLY A 141 38.89 8.56 20.29
C GLY A 141 39.30 8.43 21.76
N ALA A 142 38.53 7.70 22.59
CA ALA A 142 38.75 7.66 24.04
C ALA A 142 39.65 6.49 24.53
N GLY A 143 40.04 5.57 23.66
CA GLY A 143 40.93 4.44 23.99
C GLY A 143 42.43 4.72 23.84
N GLN A 144 42.85 5.89 23.33
CA GLN A 144 44.26 6.20 23.03
C GLN A 144 44.97 7.06 24.07
N ALA A 145 44.42 7.21 25.28
CA ALA A 145 45.02 7.99 26.36
C ALA A 145 45.48 7.13 27.55
N ALA A 146 46.13 5.99 27.31
CA ALA A 146 46.93 5.31 28.33
C ALA A 146 47.95 4.32 27.72
N GLY A 147 49.09 4.85 27.27
CA GLY A 147 50.39 4.16 27.28
C GLY A 147 50.66 2.99 26.31
N GLY A 148 51.61 3.20 25.39
CA GLY A 148 52.50 2.12 24.90
C GLY A 148 52.41 1.77 23.42
N THR A 149 53.41 2.21 22.66
CA THR A 149 53.93 1.67 21.38
C THR A 149 52.96 1.47 20.20
N ALA A 150 53.26 2.22 19.15
CA ALA A 150 52.70 2.13 17.81
C ALA A 150 52.68 0.70 17.25
N GLY A 151 51.48 0.15 17.16
CA GLY A 151 51.08 -0.88 16.21
C GLY A 151 49.63 -0.60 15.86
N GLN A 152 49.34 -0.27 14.60
CA GLN A 152 47.98 -0.23 14.07
C GLN A 152 47.42 -1.65 14.09
N ALA A 153 46.93 -2.10 15.24
CA ALA A 153 46.19 -3.34 15.34
C ALA A 153 44.83 -3.11 14.67
N ALA A 154 44.48 -3.98 13.72
CA ALA A 154 43.16 -4.00 13.11
C ALA A 154 42.09 -4.00 14.23
N PRO A 155 40.96 -3.28 14.05
CA PRO A 155 39.87 -3.31 15.02
C PRO A 155 39.49 -4.78 15.28
N GLY A 156 39.38 -5.16 16.54
CA GLY A 156 38.99 -6.51 16.90
C GLY A 156 37.61 -6.85 16.33
N GLU A 157 37.37 -8.11 16.00
CA GLU A 157 36.09 -8.55 15.44
C GLU A 157 34.89 -8.13 16.32
N ALA A 158 35.07 -8.16 17.65
CA ALA A 158 34.06 -7.71 18.61
C ALA A 158 33.76 -6.19 18.54
N ASP A 159 34.77 -5.35 18.25
CA ASP A 159 34.59 -3.91 18.12
C ASP A 159 33.84 -3.56 16.82
N LEU A 160 34.11 -4.32 15.75
CA LEU A 160 33.39 -4.20 14.48
C LEU A 160 31.92 -4.61 14.63
N ASP A 161 31.63 -5.71 15.33
CA ASP A 161 30.25 -6.17 15.58
C ASP A 161 29.48 -5.17 16.46
N ALA A 162 30.10 -4.67 17.53
CA ALA A 162 29.50 -3.66 18.40
C ALA A 162 29.16 -2.37 17.62
N ARG A 163 30.07 -1.91 16.76
CA ARG A 163 29.83 -0.76 15.89
C ARG A 163 28.72 -1.03 14.87
N ALA A 164 28.68 -2.20 14.25
CA ALA A 164 27.64 -2.56 13.29
C ALA A 164 26.24 -2.59 13.92
N ARG A 165 26.11 -3.16 15.14
CA ARG A 165 24.86 -3.16 15.91
C ARG A 165 24.39 -1.75 16.28
N LEU A 166 25.31 -0.86 16.64
CA LEU A 166 24.99 0.54 16.90
C LEU A 166 24.42 1.19 15.63
N LEU A 167 25.08 1.00 14.48
CA LEU A 167 24.63 1.58 13.22
C LEU A 167 23.26 1.03 12.75
N GLU A 168 22.98 -0.25 12.96
CA GLU A 168 21.66 -0.85 12.74
C GLU A 168 20.61 -0.18 13.62
N ARG A 169 20.87 -0.02 14.92
CA ARG A 169 19.96 0.70 15.81
C ARG A 169 19.72 2.14 15.38
N VAL A 170 20.76 2.85 14.93
CA VAL A 170 20.64 4.23 14.43
C VAL A 170 19.83 4.26 13.14
N ALA A 171 20.01 3.29 12.23
CA ALA A 171 19.21 3.17 11.01
C ALA A 171 17.71 3.03 11.31
N GLY A 172 17.34 2.26 12.33
CA GLY A 172 15.95 2.11 12.74
C GLY A 172 15.34 3.43 13.25
N GLU A 173 16.10 4.19 14.04
CA GLU A 173 15.66 5.51 14.53
C GLU A 173 15.60 6.57 13.41
N VAL A 174 16.54 6.57 12.47
CA VAL A 174 16.51 7.47 11.30
C VAL A 174 15.33 7.13 10.38
N SER A 175 15.02 5.85 10.22
CA SER A 175 13.88 5.39 9.44
C SER A 175 12.57 5.80 10.12
N ARG A 176 12.49 5.66 11.45
CA ARG A 176 11.37 6.17 12.26
C ARG A 176 11.23 7.69 12.16
N LEU A 177 12.34 8.43 12.23
CA LEU A 177 12.36 9.89 12.08
C LEU A 177 11.84 10.30 10.71
N THR A 178 12.30 9.64 9.66
CA THR A 178 11.85 9.87 8.27
C THR A 178 10.36 9.58 8.13
N TYR A 179 9.85 8.50 8.73
CA TYR A 179 8.43 8.16 8.73
C TYR A 179 7.57 9.21 9.45
N GLN A 180 7.97 9.63 10.66
CA GLN A 180 7.24 10.64 11.41
C GLN A 180 7.30 12.01 10.74
N ALA A 181 8.43 12.38 10.13
CA ALA A 181 8.56 13.60 9.35
C ALA A 181 7.61 13.56 8.14
N ASN A 182 7.51 12.40 7.48
CA ASN A 182 6.57 12.18 6.38
C ASN A 182 5.09 12.29 6.80
N ARG A 183 4.75 12.06 8.07
CA ARG A 183 3.39 12.22 8.61
C ARG A 183 3.02 13.69 8.84
N GLY A 184 4.01 14.57 8.99
CA GLY A 184 3.84 16.00 9.29
C GLY A 184 4.37 16.97 8.23
N LYS A 185 4.48 16.55 6.96
CA LYS A 185 5.14 17.30 5.86
C LYS A 185 4.69 18.76 5.69
N ASP A 186 3.44 19.05 6.03
CA ASP A 186 2.87 20.39 5.84
C ASP A 186 3.30 21.39 6.92
N LEU A 187 3.87 20.93 8.04
CA LEU A 187 4.30 21.77 9.15
C LEU A 187 5.61 22.48 8.83
N ALA A 188 5.68 23.79 9.08
CA ALA A 188 6.90 24.59 8.88
C ALA A 188 8.10 24.06 9.67
N PHE A 189 7.85 23.52 10.87
CA PHE A 189 8.88 22.87 11.69
C PHE A 189 9.49 21.64 10.99
N VAL A 190 8.66 20.80 10.34
CA VAL A 190 9.15 19.61 9.64
C VAL A 190 10.00 20.00 8.43
N LYS A 191 9.58 21.02 7.68
CA LYS A 191 10.39 21.57 6.56
C LYS A 191 11.75 22.10 7.04
N ALA A 192 11.82 22.68 8.23
CA ALA A 192 13.09 23.10 8.82
C ALA A 192 13.94 21.91 9.32
N LEU A 193 13.32 20.78 9.66
CA LEU A 193 13.98 19.56 10.12
C LEU A 193 14.46 18.67 8.96
N GLU A 194 13.79 18.69 7.81
CA GLU A 194 14.16 17.94 6.59
C GLU A 194 15.66 18.00 6.23
N PRO A 195 16.32 19.17 6.15
CA PRO A 195 17.76 19.21 5.85
C PRO A 195 18.61 18.52 6.92
N LYS A 196 18.20 18.57 8.19
CA LYS A 196 18.90 17.87 9.29
C LYS A 196 18.73 16.36 9.19
N VAL A 197 17.52 15.88 8.88
CA VAL A 197 17.27 14.44 8.65
C VAL A 197 18.08 13.94 7.45
N ALA A 198 18.12 14.72 6.37
CA ALA A 198 18.92 14.39 5.19
C ALA A 198 20.42 14.32 5.51
N ALA A 199 20.95 15.27 6.30
CA ALA A 199 22.33 15.27 6.75
C ALA A 199 22.66 14.05 7.62
N ALA A 200 21.83 13.76 8.63
CA ALA A 200 21.99 12.59 9.49
C ALA A 200 21.95 11.27 8.71
N ARG A 201 21.06 11.18 7.70
CA ARG A 201 20.99 10.01 6.81
C ARG A 201 22.24 9.88 5.93
N ALA A 202 22.76 10.98 5.40
CA ALA A 202 23.99 10.98 4.62
C ALA A 202 25.20 10.55 5.46
N GLU A 203 25.32 11.09 6.67
CA GLU A 203 26.37 10.74 7.62
C GLU A 203 26.30 9.26 8.02
N LEU A 204 25.10 8.77 8.35
CA LEU A 204 24.88 7.35 8.64
C LEU A 204 25.27 6.46 7.45
N SER A 205 24.91 6.86 6.22
CA SER A 205 25.25 6.08 5.03
C SER A 205 26.75 5.98 4.77
N ALA A 206 27.52 7.04 5.10
CA ALA A 206 28.98 7.01 5.02
C ALA A 206 29.59 6.11 6.09
N HIS A 207 29.08 6.17 7.33
CA HIS A 207 29.52 5.29 8.41
C HIS A 207 29.18 3.82 8.14
N LEU A 208 28.02 3.54 7.56
CA LEU A 208 27.63 2.20 7.12
C LEU A 208 28.51 1.68 5.99
N ALA A 209 28.88 2.52 5.03
CA ALA A 209 29.74 2.10 3.92
C ALA A 209 31.12 1.67 4.43
N THR A 210 31.73 2.48 5.30
CA THR A 210 33.03 2.16 5.92
C THR A 210 32.97 0.93 6.83
N ALA A 211 31.89 0.78 7.61
CA ALA A 211 31.71 -0.36 8.50
C ALA A 211 31.45 -1.67 7.72
N LEU A 212 30.66 -1.63 6.65
CA LEU A 212 30.41 -2.78 5.79
C LEU A 212 31.68 -3.21 5.07
N GLU A 213 32.45 -2.26 4.54
CA GLU A 213 33.73 -2.57 3.90
C GLU A 213 34.71 -3.23 4.88
N ALA A 214 34.86 -2.68 6.09
CA ALA A 214 35.68 -3.27 7.13
C ALA A 214 35.21 -4.67 7.54
N ALA A 215 33.89 -4.88 7.71
CA ALA A 215 33.32 -6.17 8.09
C ALA A 215 33.54 -7.25 7.01
N LEU A 216 33.36 -6.89 5.73
CA LEU A 216 33.57 -7.81 4.61
C LEU A 216 35.05 -8.18 4.44
N LEU A 217 35.96 -7.21 4.60
CA LEU A 217 37.41 -7.46 4.54
C LEU A 217 37.92 -8.30 5.71
N ALA A 218 37.37 -8.08 6.91
CA ALA A 218 37.69 -8.87 8.10
C ALA A 218 37.07 -10.28 8.09
N GLY A 219 36.12 -10.55 7.18
CA GLY A 219 35.39 -11.82 7.12
C GLY A 219 34.37 -12.00 8.25
N SER A 220 34.02 -10.94 8.98
CA SER A 220 33.04 -11.03 10.07
C SER A 220 31.62 -11.00 9.54
N HIS A 221 31.00 -12.17 9.45
CA HIS A 221 29.66 -12.33 8.90
C HIS A 221 28.59 -11.63 9.76
N ALA A 222 28.70 -11.65 11.09
CA ALA A 222 27.74 -11.02 11.98
C ALA A 222 27.67 -9.50 11.77
N ALA A 223 28.84 -8.84 11.78
CA ALA A 223 28.93 -7.41 11.55
C ALA A 223 28.43 -7.02 10.15
N ALA A 224 28.75 -7.82 9.12
CA ALA A 224 28.24 -7.59 7.78
C ALA A 224 26.71 -7.69 7.70
N LEU A 225 26.09 -8.66 8.39
CA LEU A 225 24.64 -8.80 8.43
C LEU A 225 23.96 -7.62 9.14
N HIS A 226 24.49 -7.15 10.27
CA HIS A 226 23.98 -5.97 10.96
C HIS A 226 24.04 -4.72 10.08
N CYS A 227 25.14 -4.52 9.34
CA CYS A 227 25.24 -3.44 8.36
C CYS A 227 24.23 -3.59 7.20
N LEU A 228 24.00 -4.81 6.71
CA LEU A 228 23.03 -5.06 5.64
C LEU A 228 21.58 -4.85 6.10
N HIS A 229 21.24 -5.21 7.34
CA HIS A 229 19.93 -4.88 7.93
C HIS A 229 19.75 -3.37 8.05
N ALA A 230 20.78 -2.64 8.50
CA ALA A 230 20.75 -1.18 8.53
C ALA A 230 20.50 -0.57 7.14
N TYR A 231 21.14 -1.10 6.09
CA TYR A 231 20.87 -0.70 4.71
C TYR A 231 19.44 -1.01 4.26
N ALA A 232 18.88 -2.14 4.71
CA ALA A 232 17.50 -2.53 4.40
C ALA A 232 16.49 -1.61 5.06
N GLU A 233 16.70 -1.23 6.33
CA GLU A 233 15.86 -0.28 7.05
C GLU A 233 15.88 1.10 6.39
N LEU A 234 17.06 1.57 5.97
CA LEU A 234 17.17 2.82 5.23
C LEU A 234 16.58 2.73 3.82
N GLY A 235 16.35 1.53 3.27
CA GLY A 235 15.90 1.32 1.89
C GLY A 235 16.96 1.66 0.85
N GLN A 236 18.25 1.51 1.17
CA GLN A 236 19.37 1.79 0.27
C GLN A 236 19.98 0.49 -0.26
N ALA A 237 19.35 -0.11 -1.28
CA ALA A 237 19.78 -1.38 -1.87
C ALA A 237 21.08 -1.30 -2.69
N GLY A 238 21.20 -0.27 -3.54
CA GLY A 238 22.30 -0.14 -4.50
C GLY A 238 23.70 -0.13 -3.86
N PRO A 239 23.98 0.72 -2.84
CA PRO A 239 25.30 0.76 -2.21
C PRO A 239 25.71 -0.55 -1.55
N ALA A 240 24.76 -1.24 -0.89
CA ALA A 240 25.00 -2.53 -0.24
C ALA A 240 25.33 -3.63 -1.25
N GLU A 241 24.55 -3.73 -2.33
CA GLU A 241 24.79 -4.68 -3.42
C GLU A 241 26.13 -4.42 -4.10
N ALA A 242 26.47 -3.14 -4.35
CA ALA A 242 27.75 -2.75 -4.94
C ALA A 242 28.95 -3.08 -4.04
N ALA A 243 28.82 -2.93 -2.72
CA ALA A 243 29.88 -3.29 -1.78
C ALA A 243 30.13 -4.80 -1.78
N VAL A 244 29.07 -5.62 -1.70
CA VAL A 244 29.17 -7.10 -1.77
C VAL A 244 29.76 -7.53 -3.12
N ARG A 245 29.32 -6.90 -4.21
CA ARG A 245 29.84 -7.12 -5.56
C ARG A 245 31.36 -6.90 -5.63
N LYS A 246 31.83 -5.74 -5.18
CA LYS A 246 33.23 -5.33 -5.27
C LYS A 246 34.15 -6.09 -4.31
N LEU A 247 33.70 -6.34 -3.09
CA LEU A 247 34.58 -6.85 -2.02
C LEU A 247 34.52 -8.36 -1.83
N VAL A 248 33.44 -9.02 -2.26
CA VAL A 248 33.26 -10.48 -2.07
C VAL A 248 33.20 -11.20 -3.41
N VAL A 249 32.32 -10.76 -4.31
CA VAL A 249 32.07 -11.47 -5.57
C VAL A 249 33.23 -11.26 -6.55
N ALA A 250 33.70 -10.02 -6.74
CA ALA A 250 34.78 -9.70 -7.66
C ALA A 250 36.07 -10.49 -7.39
N PRO A 251 36.63 -10.53 -6.16
CA PRO A 251 37.83 -11.32 -5.89
C PRO A 251 37.59 -12.83 -6.03
N ALA A 252 36.38 -13.31 -5.73
CA ALA A 252 36.02 -14.72 -5.95
C ALA A 252 36.08 -15.09 -7.43
N VAL A 253 35.49 -14.28 -8.31
CA VAL A 253 35.51 -14.52 -9.77
C VAL A 253 36.93 -14.33 -10.35
N GLU A 254 37.66 -13.31 -9.91
CA GLU A 254 39.03 -13.04 -10.36
C GLU A 254 39.96 -14.21 -10.04
N SER A 255 39.85 -14.81 -8.85
CA SER A 255 40.68 -15.95 -8.46
C SER A 255 40.48 -17.15 -9.40
N VAL A 256 39.23 -17.51 -9.70
CA VAL A 256 38.91 -18.63 -10.58
C VAL A 256 39.39 -18.35 -12.01
N LEU A 257 39.25 -17.11 -12.47
CA LEU A 257 39.70 -16.71 -13.79
C LEU A 257 41.23 -16.71 -13.90
N HIS A 258 41.95 -16.27 -12.85
CA HIS A 258 43.40 -16.34 -12.80
C HIS A 258 43.89 -17.78 -12.87
N ASP A 259 43.27 -18.68 -12.10
CA ASP A 259 43.56 -20.12 -12.12
C ASP A 259 43.32 -20.71 -13.52
N HIS A 260 42.20 -20.35 -14.16
CA HIS A 260 41.89 -20.80 -15.51
C HIS A 260 42.94 -20.34 -16.54
N LYS A 261 43.36 -19.07 -16.47
CA LYS A 261 44.40 -18.53 -17.35
C LYS A 261 45.75 -19.20 -17.12
N ALA A 262 46.13 -19.44 -15.86
CA ALA A 262 47.39 -20.09 -15.50
C ALA A 262 47.43 -21.56 -15.99
N VAL A 263 46.34 -22.30 -15.84
CA VAL A 263 46.23 -23.67 -16.37
C VAL A 263 46.30 -23.67 -17.90
N HIS A 264 45.64 -22.71 -18.55
CA HIS A 264 45.65 -22.62 -20.01
C HIS A 264 47.02 -22.23 -20.58
N THR A 265 47.76 -21.32 -19.93
CA THR A 265 49.14 -20.95 -20.35
C THR A 265 50.14 -22.08 -20.15
N ILE A 266 50.10 -22.80 -19.02
CA ILE A 266 50.96 -23.97 -18.76
C ILE A 266 50.66 -25.08 -19.77
N ARG A 267 49.39 -25.23 -20.16
CA ARG A 267 48.97 -26.27 -21.11
C ARG A 267 49.32 -25.95 -22.57
N MET A 268 49.49 -24.68 -22.92
CA MET A 268 50.01 -24.29 -24.23
C MET A 268 51.52 -24.54 -24.36
N SER A 269 52.27 -24.61 -23.25
CA SER A 269 53.72 -24.89 -23.27
C SER A 269 54.07 -26.39 -23.21
N ALA A 270 53.20 -27.22 -22.64
CA ALA A 270 53.33 -28.68 -22.66
C ALA A 270 52.55 -29.27 -23.84
N THR A 271 53.25 -29.94 -24.77
CA THR A 271 52.68 -30.59 -25.96
C THR A 271 51.33 -31.26 -25.68
N ALA A 272 50.31 -30.80 -26.41
CA ALA A 272 48.89 -31.14 -26.25
C ALA A 272 48.65 -32.65 -26.10
N THR A 273 48.54 -33.12 -24.86
CA THR A 273 47.83 -34.35 -24.54
C THR A 273 46.37 -34.01 -24.28
N ALA A 274 45.49 -34.76 -24.93
CA ALA A 274 44.06 -34.54 -25.10
C ALA A 274 43.22 -34.73 -23.82
N GLY A 275 43.55 -34.01 -22.75
CA GLY A 275 42.59 -33.72 -21.68
C GLY A 275 41.47 -32.82 -22.23
N ARG A 276 40.23 -33.04 -21.84
CA ARG A 276 39.10 -32.18 -22.19
C ARG A 276 39.47 -30.71 -21.89
N GLU A 277 39.33 -29.78 -22.84
CA GLU A 277 39.37 -28.35 -22.50
C GLU A 277 38.28 -28.11 -21.46
N GLU A 278 38.61 -27.43 -20.36
CA GLU A 278 37.59 -26.98 -19.42
C GLU A 278 36.76 -25.92 -20.13
N GLY A 279 35.69 -26.35 -20.78
CA GLY A 279 34.77 -25.46 -21.47
C GLY A 279 34.13 -24.48 -20.49
N LEU A 280 33.52 -23.41 -21.02
CA LEU A 280 32.89 -22.34 -20.24
C LEU A 280 31.99 -22.85 -19.12
N GLY A 281 31.27 -23.96 -19.32
CA GLY A 281 30.40 -24.54 -18.28
C GLY A 281 31.15 -24.98 -17.02
N GLY A 282 32.37 -25.53 -17.17
CA GLY A 282 33.23 -25.87 -16.04
C GLY A 282 33.65 -24.61 -15.29
N LEU A 283 34.10 -23.58 -16.02
CA LEU A 283 34.50 -22.30 -15.46
C LEU A 283 33.36 -21.62 -14.69
N LEU A 284 32.16 -21.50 -15.28
CA LEU A 284 30.98 -20.91 -14.65
C LEU A 284 30.55 -21.69 -13.39
N SER A 285 30.65 -23.02 -13.41
CA SER A 285 30.34 -23.84 -12.24
C SER A 285 31.34 -23.63 -11.09
N LYS A 286 32.63 -23.47 -11.40
CA LYS A 286 33.67 -23.15 -10.41
C LYS A 286 33.49 -21.74 -9.85
N MET A 287 33.15 -20.77 -10.69
CA MET A 287 32.83 -19.41 -10.25
C MET A 287 31.66 -19.42 -9.27
N LEU A 288 30.56 -20.10 -9.61
CA LEU A 288 29.40 -20.20 -8.73
C LEU A 288 29.77 -20.83 -7.38
N ALA A 289 30.48 -21.97 -7.38
CA ALA A 289 30.90 -22.63 -6.15
C ALA A 289 31.82 -21.75 -5.28
N ARG A 290 32.74 -21.01 -5.90
CA ARG A 290 33.64 -20.09 -5.17
C ARG A 290 32.88 -18.91 -4.58
N ILE A 291 31.88 -18.39 -5.31
CA ILE A 291 30.99 -17.33 -4.81
C ILE A 291 30.12 -17.85 -3.68
N GLU A 292 29.56 -19.04 -3.78
CA GLU A 292 28.79 -19.67 -2.69
C GLU A 292 29.66 -19.87 -1.43
N GLN A 293 30.94 -20.21 -1.59
CA GLN A 293 31.85 -20.32 -0.46
C GLN A 293 32.14 -18.96 0.20
N ALA A 294 32.32 -17.89 -0.59
CA ALA A 294 32.68 -16.57 -0.08
C ALA A 294 31.48 -15.76 0.42
N ALA A 295 30.34 -15.83 -0.27
CA ALA A 295 29.13 -15.05 -0.01
C ALA A 295 27.98 -15.89 0.58
N GLY A 296 28.19 -17.18 0.86
CA GLY A 296 27.15 -18.12 1.27
C GLY A 296 26.33 -17.66 2.46
N HIS A 297 26.97 -17.08 3.48
CA HIS A 297 26.27 -16.55 4.67
C HIS A 297 25.34 -15.37 4.34
N VAL A 298 25.79 -14.45 3.49
CA VAL A 298 24.99 -13.29 3.05
C VAL A 298 23.84 -13.73 2.15
N LEU A 299 24.11 -14.63 1.20
CA LEU A 299 23.09 -15.20 0.32
C LEU A 299 22.06 -16.01 1.11
N ALA A 300 22.49 -16.85 2.06
CA ALA A 300 21.58 -17.61 2.91
C ALA A 300 20.67 -16.69 3.74
N ALA A 301 21.23 -15.63 4.33
CA ALA A 301 20.46 -14.64 5.10
C ALA A 301 19.47 -13.85 4.22
N ALA A 302 19.86 -13.53 2.98
CA ALA A 302 18.98 -12.89 2.00
C ALA A 302 17.87 -13.81 1.48
N LEU A 303 18.14 -15.11 1.39
CA LEU A 303 17.20 -16.10 0.90
C LEU A 303 16.25 -16.61 2.00
N THR A 304 16.57 -16.43 3.28
CA THR A 304 15.72 -16.86 4.40
C THR A 304 14.31 -16.23 4.34
N PRO A 305 13.23 -17.01 4.54
CA PRO A 305 11.87 -16.48 4.58
C PRO A 305 11.74 -15.40 5.66
N GLN A 306 11.01 -14.32 5.36
CA GLN A 306 10.76 -13.18 6.25
C GLN A 306 11.98 -12.29 6.57
N SER A 307 13.15 -12.56 6.00
CA SER A 307 14.32 -11.70 6.16
C SER A 307 14.12 -10.31 5.52
N PRO A 308 14.49 -9.20 6.19
CA PRO A 308 14.45 -7.87 5.60
C PRO A 308 15.43 -7.73 4.41
N LEU A 309 16.43 -8.60 4.35
CA LEU A 309 17.43 -8.65 3.27
C LEU A 309 16.84 -9.07 1.91
N ARG A 310 15.58 -9.52 1.85
CA ARG A 310 14.87 -9.80 0.59
C ARG A 310 14.61 -8.55 -0.26
N ALA A 311 14.82 -7.36 0.32
CA ALA A 311 14.79 -6.09 -0.41
C ALA A 311 15.93 -5.99 -1.44
N PHE A 312 17.04 -6.70 -1.21
CA PHE A 312 18.20 -6.70 -2.10
C PHE A 312 18.07 -7.72 -3.24
N ASP A 313 18.72 -7.43 -4.36
CA ASP A 313 18.93 -8.34 -5.48
C ASP A 313 20.42 -8.67 -5.64
N PHE A 314 20.97 -9.42 -4.67
CA PHE A 314 22.36 -9.88 -4.74
C PHE A 314 22.63 -10.82 -5.92
N LEU A 315 21.64 -11.57 -6.39
CA LEU A 315 21.80 -12.49 -7.52
C LEU A 315 21.99 -11.73 -8.83
N GLY A 316 21.15 -10.73 -9.10
CA GLY A 316 21.25 -9.92 -10.32
C GLY A 316 22.37 -8.89 -10.23
N ASN A 317 22.30 -7.99 -9.25
CA ASN A 317 23.11 -6.78 -9.21
C ASN A 317 24.52 -6.97 -8.65
N ALA A 318 24.77 -8.04 -7.90
CA ALA A 318 26.11 -8.38 -7.43
C ALA A 318 26.71 -9.57 -8.19
N LEU A 319 26.06 -10.73 -8.17
CA LEU A 319 26.60 -11.96 -8.73
C LEU A 319 26.64 -11.94 -10.26
N LEU A 320 25.49 -11.87 -10.92
CA LEU A 320 25.40 -11.94 -12.39
C LEU A 320 26.09 -10.74 -13.04
N ALA A 321 25.94 -9.54 -12.47
CA ALA A 321 26.59 -8.33 -12.96
C ALA A 321 28.12 -8.46 -12.98
N GLU A 322 28.72 -9.07 -11.95
CA GLU A 322 30.17 -9.23 -11.86
C GLU A 322 30.70 -10.33 -12.78
N VAL A 323 30.02 -11.47 -12.83
CA VAL A 323 30.37 -12.56 -13.74
C VAL A 323 30.30 -12.10 -15.20
N ASP A 324 29.22 -11.38 -15.59
CA ASP A 324 29.08 -10.81 -16.93
C ASP A 324 30.23 -9.85 -17.27
N MET A 325 30.54 -8.93 -16.35
CA MET A 325 31.57 -7.92 -16.55
C MET A 325 32.95 -8.55 -16.73
N GLN A 326 33.36 -9.45 -15.82
CA GLN A 326 34.69 -10.05 -15.87
C GLN A 326 34.83 -11.02 -17.04
N LEU A 327 33.81 -11.82 -17.33
CA LEU A 327 33.85 -12.75 -18.47
C LEU A 327 33.98 -12.00 -19.79
N ALA A 328 33.25 -10.89 -19.96
CA ALA A 328 33.34 -10.05 -21.14
C ALA A 328 34.70 -9.35 -21.29
N ALA A 329 35.26 -8.86 -20.18
CA ALA A 329 36.55 -8.17 -20.21
C ALA A 329 37.72 -9.13 -20.47
N GLN A 330 37.66 -10.33 -19.91
CA GLN A 330 38.82 -11.21 -19.80
C GLN A 330 38.79 -12.38 -20.78
N LEU A 331 37.61 -12.77 -21.27
CA LEU A 331 37.41 -13.85 -22.24
C LEU A 331 36.40 -13.44 -23.33
N PRO A 332 36.63 -12.34 -24.09
CA PRO A 332 35.68 -11.86 -25.10
C PRO A 332 35.44 -12.86 -26.24
N SER A 333 36.41 -13.72 -26.54
CA SER A 333 36.30 -14.77 -27.56
C SER A 333 35.20 -15.79 -27.26
N THR A 334 34.81 -15.96 -25.99
CA THR A 334 33.74 -16.86 -25.55
C THR A 334 32.40 -16.54 -26.21
N PHE A 335 32.15 -15.26 -26.47
CA PHE A 335 30.91 -14.75 -27.07
C PHE A 335 30.98 -14.65 -28.61
N SER A 336 32.11 -15.01 -29.22
CA SER A 336 32.30 -14.86 -30.66
C SER A 336 31.53 -15.94 -31.44
N PRO A 337 30.64 -15.57 -32.39
CA PRO A 337 29.93 -16.53 -33.22
C PRO A 337 30.80 -17.13 -34.34
N GLY A 338 32.08 -16.71 -34.47
CA GLY A 338 32.97 -17.11 -35.56
C GLY A 338 33.33 -18.61 -35.58
N VAL A 339 33.11 -19.33 -34.48
CA VAL A 339 33.19 -20.80 -34.42
C VAL A 339 31.84 -21.33 -33.93
N PRO A 340 30.91 -21.72 -34.83
CA PRO A 340 29.52 -22.03 -34.44
C PRO A 340 29.39 -23.13 -33.37
N ALA A 341 30.18 -24.20 -33.47
CA ALA A 341 30.14 -25.30 -32.50
C ALA A 341 30.56 -24.86 -31.07
N ALA A 342 31.62 -24.05 -30.97
CA ALA A 342 32.09 -23.52 -29.69
C ALA A 342 31.11 -22.48 -29.13
N PHE A 343 30.61 -21.58 -29.97
CA PHE A 343 29.58 -20.59 -29.58
C PHE A 343 28.33 -21.28 -29.03
N HIS A 344 27.85 -22.33 -29.69
CA HIS A 344 26.68 -23.09 -29.23
C HIS A 344 26.91 -23.76 -27.87
N ALA A 345 28.06 -24.43 -27.69
CA ALA A 345 28.40 -25.05 -26.41
C ALA A 345 28.51 -24.02 -25.28
N ASN A 346 29.11 -22.87 -25.56
CA ASN A 346 29.23 -21.75 -24.62
C ASN A 346 27.86 -21.14 -24.28
N PHE A 347 26.99 -20.96 -25.27
CA PHE A 347 25.63 -20.47 -25.08
C PHE A 347 24.81 -21.42 -24.19
N LEU A 348 24.86 -22.74 -24.45
CA LEU A 348 24.18 -23.73 -23.60
C LEU A 348 24.73 -23.74 -22.18
N ALA A 349 26.05 -23.59 -22.00
CA ALA A 349 26.66 -23.46 -20.69
C ALA A 349 26.19 -22.19 -19.95
N ALA A 350 26.05 -21.07 -20.66
CA ALA A 350 25.55 -19.83 -20.12
C ALA A 350 24.06 -19.91 -19.73
N GLN A 351 23.23 -20.58 -20.53
CA GLN A 351 21.82 -20.85 -20.16
C GLN A 351 21.74 -21.75 -18.93
N ALA A 352 22.49 -22.85 -18.89
CA ALA A 352 22.53 -23.73 -17.72
C ALA A 352 23.03 -23.02 -16.44
N PHE A 353 23.89 -22.01 -16.58
CA PHE A 353 24.30 -21.15 -15.48
C PHE A 353 23.17 -20.24 -15.00
N LEU A 354 22.42 -19.61 -15.91
CA LEU A 354 21.23 -18.84 -15.56
C LEU A 354 20.18 -19.72 -14.88
N ASP A 355 19.91 -20.91 -15.42
CA ASP A 355 18.97 -21.87 -14.81
C ASP A 355 19.35 -22.21 -13.37
N LYS A 356 20.66 -22.38 -13.09
CA LYS A 356 21.15 -22.59 -11.72
C LYS A 356 20.91 -21.36 -10.84
N LEU A 357 21.20 -20.16 -11.31
CA LEU A 357 20.92 -18.93 -10.57
C LEU A 357 19.43 -18.77 -10.25
N GLU A 358 18.56 -19.08 -11.21
CA GLU A 358 17.11 -19.04 -11.04
C GLU A 358 16.62 -20.07 -10.00
N GLN A 359 17.27 -21.24 -9.90
CA GLN A 359 16.97 -22.24 -8.87
C GLN A 359 17.25 -21.73 -7.44
N HIS A 360 18.15 -20.75 -7.26
CA HIS A 360 18.38 -20.12 -5.96
C HIS A 360 17.28 -19.10 -5.60
N CYS A 361 16.46 -18.65 -6.56
CA CYS A 361 15.38 -17.71 -6.30
C CYS A 361 14.22 -18.40 -5.53
N GLN A 362 13.98 -17.97 -4.30
CA GLN A 362 12.85 -18.46 -3.51
C GLN A 362 11.55 -17.72 -3.85
N GLY A 363 10.84 -18.22 -4.86
CA GLY A 363 9.50 -17.78 -5.24
C GLY A 363 9.46 -16.84 -6.46
N ARG A 364 8.25 -16.66 -7.00
CA ARG A 364 8.02 -15.99 -8.28
C ARG A 364 8.48 -14.53 -8.31
N THR A 365 8.32 -13.79 -7.22
CA THR A 365 8.72 -12.37 -7.15
C THR A 365 10.23 -12.17 -7.20
N ALA A 366 11.00 -13.07 -6.58
CA ALA A 366 12.46 -13.02 -6.63
C ALA A 366 12.97 -13.35 -8.05
N LEU A 367 12.34 -14.33 -8.71
CA LEU A 367 12.65 -14.70 -10.09
C LEU A 367 12.33 -13.55 -11.07
N GLU A 368 11.15 -12.94 -10.95
CA GLU A 368 10.75 -11.81 -11.78
C GLU A 368 11.70 -10.62 -11.60
N ARG A 369 12.19 -10.38 -10.38
CA ARG A 369 13.20 -9.36 -10.10
C ARG A 369 14.53 -9.66 -10.77
N LEU A 370 15.04 -10.89 -10.65
CA LEU A 370 16.28 -11.32 -11.29
C LEU A 370 16.21 -11.16 -12.81
N ARG A 371 15.12 -11.63 -13.43
CA ARG A 371 14.90 -11.53 -14.88
C ARG A 371 14.72 -10.08 -15.35
N ALA A 372 14.16 -9.21 -14.51
CA ALA A 372 14.04 -7.78 -14.78
C ALA A 372 15.34 -7.00 -14.54
N SER A 373 16.36 -7.63 -13.93
CA SER A 373 17.61 -6.95 -13.61
C SER A 373 18.37 -6.49 -14.87
N PRO A 374 19.08 -5.35 -14.81
CA PRO A 374 19.86 -4.86 -15.94
C PRO A 374 20.97 -5.85 -16.33
N ALA A 375 21.55 -6.55 -15.34
CA ALA A 375 22.58 -7.57 -15.55
C ALA A 375 22.08 -8.75 -16.39
N TYR A 376 20.86 -9.24 -16.13
CA TYR A 376 20.24 -10.30 -16.92
C TYR A 376 20.08 -9.90 -18.39
N SER A 377 19.57 -8.69 -18.63
CA SER A 377 19.42 -8.15 -19.98
C SER A 377 20.75 -7.89 -20.69
N SER A 378 21.80 -7.51 -19.95
CA SER A 378 23.16 -7.31 -20.48
C SER A 378 23.75 -8.64 -20.93
N PHE A 379 23.75 -9.63 -20.02
CA PHE A 379 24.27 -10.96 -20.27
C PHE A 379 23.59 -11.64 -21.46
N ALA A 380 22.25 -11.51 -21.54
CA ALA A 380 21.44 -11.93 -22.66
C ALA A 380 21.91 -11.36 -24.02
N LYS A 381 22.10 -10.04 -24.09
CA LYS A 381 22.42 -9.31 -25.32
C LYS A 381 23.80 -9.66 -25.87
N ARG A 382 24.72 -10.16 -25.05
CA ARG A 382 26.07 -10.57 -25.51
C ARG A 382 26.03 -11.75 -26.47
N TRP A 383 25.01 -12.60 -26.35
CA TRP A 383 24.81 -13.74 -27.23
C TRP A 383 24.11 -13.26 -28.51
N ASN A 384 24.90 -12.88 -29.50
CA ASN A 384 24.40 -12.38 -30.79
C ASN A 384 23.85 -13.54 -31.65
N LEU A 385 22.67 -14.04 -31.25
CA LEU A 385 22.03 -15.19 -31.87
C LEU A 385 21.69 -14.96 -33.35
N SER A 386 21.39 -13.72 -33.76
CA SER A 386 21.08 -13.42 -35.16
C SER A 386 22.28 -13.65 -36.08
N VAL A 387 23.49 -13.23 -35.66
CA VAL A 387 24.72 -13.49 -36.41
C VAL A 387 25.05 -14.98 -36.42
N TYR A 388 24.90 -15.66 -35.28
CA TYR A 388 25.08 -17.11 -35.20
C TYR A 388 24.18 -17.89 -36.17
N PHE A 389 22.87 -17.61 -36.18
CA PHE A 389 21.94 -18.28 -37.11
C PHE A 389 22.21 -17.92 -38.56
N SER A 390 22.71 -16.71 -38.85
CA SER A 390 23.10 -16.31 -40.21
C SER A 390 24.31 -17.12 -40.72
N LEU A 391 25.33 -17.30 -39.87
CA LEU A 391 26.51 -18.12 -40.20
C LEU A 391 26.13 -19.60 -40.38
N LEU A 392 25.30 -20.15 -39.49
CA LEU A 392 24.79 -21.52 -39.66
C LEU A 392 23.98 -21.68 -40.95
N TYR A 393 23.14 -20.70 -41.29
CA TYR A 393 22.36 -20.75 -42.53
C TYR A 393 23.29 -20.76 -43.75
N GLN A 394 24.34 -19.94 -43.76
CA GLN A 394 25.34 -19.93 -44.82
C GLN A 394 26.08 -21.28 -44.93
N GLU A 395 26.47 -21.89 -43.81
CA GLU A 395 27.08 -23.22 -43.81
C GLU A 395 26.14 -24.28 -44.40
N ILE A 396 24.87 -24.30 -43.98
CA ILE A 396 23.87 -25.27 -44.45
C ILE A 396 23.55 -25.05 -45.93
N ALA A 397 23.36 -23.80 -46.35
CA ALA A 397 23.09 -23.44 -47.73
C ALA A 397 24.28 -23.75 -48.66
N GLY A 398 25.52 -23.57 -48.19
CA GLY A 398 26.74 -23.95 -48.91
C GLY A 398 26.83 -25.46 -49.17
N VAL A 399 26.47 -26.27 -48.19
CA VAL A 399 26.39 -27.74 -48.35
C VAL A 399 25.29 -28.15 -49.33
N SER A 400 24.12 -27.50 -49.28
CA SER A 400 23.00 -27.75 -50.20
C SER A 400 23.30 -27.33 -51.64
N GLY A 401 24.09 -26.25 -51.84
CA GLY A 401 24.59 -25.84 -53.14
C GLY A 401 25.58 -26.84 -53.76
N SER A 402 26.41 -27.48 -52.93
CA SER A 402 27.37 -28.51 -53.37
C SER A 402 26.70 -29.84 -53.76
N LEU A 403 25.58 -30.18 -53.11
CA LEU A 403 24.75 -31.37 -53.43
C LEU A 403 24.07 -31.31 -54.81
N LYS A 404 24.12 -30.17 -55.52
CA LYS A 404 23.63 -30.06 -56.91
C LYS A 404 24.64 -30.52 -57.96
N THR A 405 25.84 -30.95 -57.57
CA THR A 405 26.76 -31.67 -58.47
C THR A 405 26.61 -33.18 -58.22
N PRO A 406 26.22 -33.98 -59.23
CA PRO A 406 26.09 -35.41 -59.04
C PRO A 406 27.49 -36.04 -59.06
N SER A 407 28.13 -36.11 -57.90
CA SER A 407 29.27 -37.01 -57.70
C SER A 407 28.89 -38.06 -56.66
N ALA A 408 28.56 -39.25 -57.18
CA ALA A 408 28.16 -40.41 -56.43
C ALA A 408 29.35 -40.99 -55.63
N ALA A 409 29.67 -40.40 -54.47
CA ALA A 409 30.54 -41.04 -53.47
C ALA A 409 30.44 -40.52 -52.02
N ALA A 410 29.73 -39.42 -51.74
CA ALA A 410 29.76 -38.76 -50.41
C ALA A 410 28.44 -38.80 -49.62
N GLY A 411 27.57 -39.78 -49.88
CA GLY A 411 26.17 -39.78 -49.43
C GLY A 411 25.90 -40.10 -47.95
N GLN A 412 26.90 -40.45 -47.13
CA GLN A 412 26.63 -40.93 -45.76
C GLN A 412 27.03 -39.94 -44.65
N THR A 413 28.07 -39.11 -44.80
CA THR A 413 28.55 -38.25 -43.71
C THR A 413 27.74 -36.96 -43.51
N GLY A 414 27.11 -36.42 -44.56
CA GLY A 414 26.27 -35.22 -44.48
C GLY A 414 24.90 -35.43 -43.83
N LEU A 415 24.27 -36.60 -44.05
CA LEU A 415 22.94 -36.90 -43.52
C LEU A 415 22.93 -37.13 -41.99
N HIS A 416 24.04 -37.60 -41.41
CA HIS A 416 24.15 -37.73 -39.95
C HIS A 416 24.26 -36.38 -39.23
N ARG A 417 24.83 -35.34 -39.87
CA ARG A 417 24.88 -33.98 -39.31
C ARG A 417 23.53 -33.26 -39.35
N LEU A 418 22.72 -33.50 -40.39
CA LEU A 418 21.37 -32.91 -40.52
C LEU A 418 20.35 -33.56 -39.56
N LYS A 419 20.49 -34.85 -39.24
CA LYS A 419 19.65 -35.54 -38.24
C LYS A 419 19.98 -35.16 -36.78
N ALA A 420 21.13 -34.52 -36.53
CA ALA A 420 21.56 -34.10 -35.20
C ALA A 420 21.16 -32.65 -34.84
N LEU A 421 20.49 -31.94 -35.74
CA LEU A 421 19.97 -30.59 -35.45
C LEU A 421 18.64 -30.73 -34.68
N PRO A 422 18.55 -30.26 -33.42
CA PRO A 422 17.30 -30.29 -32.68
C PRO A 422 16.24 -29.41 -33.37
N GLN A 423 14.96 -29.81 -33.29
CA GLN A 423 13.78 -29.18 -33.92
C GLN A 423 13.60 -27.67 -33.66
N TRP A 424 14.43 -27.07 -32.81
CA TRP A 424 14.37 -25.68 -32.37
C TRP A 424 15.09 -24.73 -33.34
N CYS A 425 15.93 -25.25 -34.25
CA CYS A 425 16.55 -24.46 -35.31
C CYS A 425 15.56 -23.81 -36.30
N CYS A 426 14.28 -24.21 -36.26
CA CYS A 426 13.22 -23.68 -37.12
C CYS A 426 12.24 -22.74 -36.39
N LEU A 427 12.42 -22.47 -35.09
CA LEU A 427 11.54 -21.56 -34.36
C LEU A 427 12.07 -20.12 -34.41
N PRO A 428 11.21 -19.10 -34.60
CA PRO A 428 11.63 -17.72 -34.54
C PRO A 428 12.31 -17.42 -33.20
N VAL A 429 13.45 -16.72 -33.24
CA VAL A 429 14.27 -16.33 -32.08
C VAL A 429 13.46 -15.69 -30.95
N GLN A 430 12.31 -15.07 -31.26
CA GLN A 430 11.38 -14.50 -30.28
C GLN A 430 10.64 -15.52 -29.40
N GLN A 431 10.49 -16.78 -29.81
CA GLN A 431 9.80 -17.80 -29.01
C GLN A 431 10.71 -18.49 -27.98
N LEU A 432 12.02 -18.50 -28.22
CA LEU A 432 13.02 -19.06 -27.30
C LEU A 432 13.21 -18.22 -26.03
N TRP A 433 12.88 -16.93 -26.07
CA TRP A 433 12.99 -15.99 -24.94
C TRP A 433 11.73 -15.90 -24.06
N ARG A 434 10.70 -16.72 -24.30
CA ARG A 434 9.41 -16.68 -23.58
C ARG A 434 9.16 -17.86 -22.64
N ARG A 435 10.17 -18.65 -22.26
CA ARG A 435 10.04 -19.65 -21.19
C ARG A 435 10.74 -19.20 -19.93
#